data_AF-A0A443IFW7-F1
#
_entry.id   AF-A0A443IFW7-F1
#
_cell.length_a   1.000
_cell.length_b   1.000
_cell.length_c   1.000
_cell.angle_alpha   90.00
_cell.angle_beta   90.00
_cell.angle_gamma   90.00
#
_symmetry.space_group_name_H-M   'P 1'
#
loop_
_entity.id
_entity.type
_entity.pdbx_description
1 polymer ?
#
loop_
_entity_poly.entity_id
_entity_poly.type
_entity_poly.pdbx_seq_one_letter_code
_entity_poly.pdbx_strand_id
1 'polypeptide(L)'
;MRGNLTEELRAEHTQRIANRELADEFAGLLKELELDKQYAVLCCCTSGKKYVEAHQTAFTEFADSHWESALRNVSPSLLWAIKLRIQREKIAATFVGDDRDPIRDIAGLVGEALTRAATALPESVLNEAPLLESIGVRRPALTGVDMDLYSRPLRRQKLAESIGEQRLKLQEGDQQ
;
A
#
# COMPACT_ATOMS: atom_id res chain seq x y z
N MET A 1 20.46 72.77 4.53
CA MET A 1 19.14 72.60 3.88
C MET A 1 18.47 71.40 4.51
N ARG A 2 17.46 71.59 5.35
CA ARG A 2 16.59 70.49 5.82
C ARG A 2 15.49 70.35 4.79
N GLY A 3 15.37 69.18 4.14
CA GLY A 3 14.35 68.95 3.11
C GLY A 3 12.95 69.11 3.69
N ASN A 4 12.12 69.96 3.08
CA ASN A 4 10.70 70.05 3.42
C ASN A 4 10.02 68.75 2.98
N LEU A 5 9.51 68.00 3.96
CA LEU A 5 8.81 66.73 3.76
C LEU A 5 7.40 67.02 3.20
N THR A 6 7.23 66.93 1.88
CA THR A 6 5.93 67.11 1.23
C THR A 6 4.98 65.96 1.55
N GLU A 7 3.67 66.22 1.46
CA GLU A 7 2.61 65.22 1.67
C GLU A 7 2.78 64.00 0.74
N GLU A 8 3.19 64.25 -0.51
CA GLU A 8 3.46 63.23 -1.53
C GLU A 8 4.62 62.30 -1.14
N LEU A 9 5.73 62.85 -0.63
CA LEU A 9 6.87 62.05 -0.15
C LEU A 9 6.51 61.19 1.07
N ARG A 10 5.60 61.65 1.93
CA ARG A 10 5.05 60.82 3.02
C ARG A 10 4.18 59.70 2.49
N ALA A 11 3.27 59.99 1.57
CA ALA A 11 2.38 59.00 0.97
C ALA A 11 3.17 57.89 0.25
N GLU A 12 4.18 58.25 -0.57
CA GLU A 12 5.06 57.28 -1.22
C GLU A 12 5.88 56.44 -0.23
N HIS A 13 6.29 57.03 0.89
CA HIS A 13 7.03 56.30 1.93
C HIS A 13 6.12 55.29 2.65
N THR A 14 4.92 55.71 3.05
CA THR A 14 3.92 54.83 3.67
C THR A 14 3.52 53.69 2.73
N GLN A 15 3.31 53.98 1.43
CA GLN A 15 3.00 52.96 0.45
C GLN A 15 4.15 51.96 0.26
N ARG A 16 5.41 52.41 0.28
CA ARG A 16 6.57 51.51 0.23
C ARG A 16 6.69 50.63 1.47
N ILE A 17 6.39 51.15 2.66
CA ILE A 17 6.37 50.36 3.90
C ILE A 17 5.27 49.31 3.82
N ALA A 18 4.04 49.72 3.49
CA ALA A 18 2.91 48.80 3.36
C ALA A 18 3.17 47.68 2.35
N ASN A 19 3.71 48.01 1.16
CA ASN A 19 4.05 47.01 0.16
C ASN A 19 5.15 46.06 0.62
N ARG A 20 6.10 46.53 1.44
CA ARG A 20 7.17 45.70 1.99
C ARG A 20 6.63 44.74 3.04
N GLU A 21 5.83 45.23 3.99
CA GLU A 21 5.20 44.40 5.02
C GLU A 21 4.35 43.30 4.38
N LEU A 22 3.56 43.66 3.36
CA LEU A 22 2.73 42.71 2.61
C LEU A 22 3.58 41.66 1.86
N ALA A 23 4.72 42.06 1.28
CA ALA A 23 5.64 41.12 0.66
C ALA A 23 6.27 40.15 1.67
N ASP A 24 6.59 40.64 2.87
CA ASP A 24 7.15 39.83 3.96
C ASP A 24 6.10 38.81 4.46
N GLU A 25 4.82 39.20 4.60
CA GLU A 25 3.72 38.28 4.92
C GLU A 25 3.52 37.20 3.84
N PHE A 26 3.53 37.56 2.55
CA PHE A 26 3.44 36.58 1.47
C PHE A 26 4.60 35.59 1.47
N ALA A 27 5.81 36.05 1.79
CA ALA A 27 6.96 35.17 1.92
C ALA A 27 6.79 34.19 3.10
N GLY A 28 6.14 34.62 4.18
CA GLY A 28 5.71 33.75 5.30
C GLY A 28 4.71 32.69 4.84
N LEU A 29 3.60 33.11 4.23
CA LEU A 29 2.54 32.21 3.73
C LEU A 29 3.07 31.17 2.73
N LEU A 30 4.00 31.56 1.85
CA LEU A 30 4.63 30.62 0.91
C LEU A 30 5.43 29.52 1.63
N LYS A 31 6.10 29.84 2.74
CA LYS A 31 6.83 28.84 3.53
C LYS A 31 5.87 27.88 4.22
N GLU A 32 4.79 28.40 4.81
CA GLU A 32 3.76 27.57 5.44
C GLU A 32 3.12 26.62 4.43
N LEU A 33 2.74 27.13 3.25
CA LEU A 33 2.12 26.34 2.20
C LEU A 33 3.04 25.22 1.71
N GLU A 34 4.34 25.48 1.59
CA GLU A 34 5.31 24.44 1.22
C GLU A 34 5.45 23.36 2.31
N LEU A 35 5.42 23.74 3.60
CA LEU A 35 5.40 22.77 4.70
C LEU A 35 4.11 21.94 4.73
N ASP A 36 2.96 22.56 4.48
CA ASP A 36 1.67 21.87 4.38
C ASP A 36 1.67 20.87 3.23
N LYS A 37 2.23 21.25 2.08
CA LYS A 37 2.41 20.34 0.94
C LYS A 37 3.31 19.16 1.29
N GLN A 38 4.46 19.38 1.92
CA GLN A 38 5.36 18.30 2.33
C GLN A 38 4.70 17.35 3.34
N TYR A 39 3.94 17.91 4.29
CA TYR A 39 3.17 17.15 5.25
C TYR A 39 2.07 16.32 4.57
N ALA A 40 1.34 16.92 3.61
CA ALA A 40 0.34 16.21 2.82
C ALA A 40 0.95 15.03 2.05
N VAL A 41 2.15 15.19 1.46
CA VAL A 41 2.88 14.10 0.79
C VAL A 41 3.21 12.95 1.75
N LEU A 42 3.63 13.24 3.00
CA LEU A 42 3.83 12.22 4.03
C LEU A 42 2.53 11.51 4.41
N CYS A 43 1.44 12.26 4.57
CA CYS A 43 0.13 11.70 4.84
C CYS A 43 -0.31 10.76 3.71
N CYS A 44 -0.14 11.16 2.45
CA CYS A 44 -0.41 10.32 1.27
C CYS A 44 0.41 9.03 1.27
N CYS A 45 1.70 9.08 1.63
CA CYS A 45 2.51 7.87 1.76
C CYS A 45 1.97 6.94 2.86
N THR A 46 1.52 7.52 3.97
CA THR A 46 1.01 6.77 5.12
C THR A 46 -0.34 6.13 4.83
N SER A 47 -1.28 6.89 4.25
CA SER A 47 -2.60 6.39 3.85
C SER A 47 -2.47 5.36 2.73
N GLY A 48 -1.60 5.59 1.75
CA GLY A 48 -1.30 4.62 0.70
C GLY A 48 -0.75 3.30 1.24
N LYS A 49 0.06 3.34 2.31
CA LYS A 49 0.55 2.13 2.98
C LYS A 49 -0.58 1.38 3.66
N LYS A 50 -1.40 2.08 4.45
CA LYS A 50 -2.57 1.49 5.11
C LYS A 50 -3.54 0.89 4.11
N TYR A 51 -3.74 1.52 2.96
CA TYR A 51 -4.62 1.02 1.92
C TYR A 51 -4.11 -0.30 1.31
N VAL A 52 -2.81 -0.39 1.02
CA VAL A 52 -2.19 -1.63 0.53
C VAL A 52 -2.23 -2.73 1.58
N GLU A 53 -1.98 -2.40 2.85
CA GLU A 53 -2.06 -3.36 3.95
C GLU A 53 -3.49 -3.88 4.13
N ALA A 54 -4.49 -2.99 4.10
CA ALA A 54 -5.90 -3.37 4.18
C ALA A 54 -6.32 -4.26 3.00
N HIS A 55 -5.89 -3.93 1.78
CA HIS A 55 -6.08 -4.77 0.60
C HIS A 55 -5.48 -6.16 0.79
N GLN A 56 -4.22 -6.23 1.21
CA GLN A 56 -3.50 -7.48 1.44
C GLN A 56 -4.20 -8.35 2.48
N THR A 57 -4.60 -7.77 3.62
CA THR A 57 -5.32 -8.48 4.67
C THR A 57 -6.64 -9.02 4.15
N ALA A 58 -7.47 -8.16 3.53
CA ALA A 58 -8.78 -8.57 3.02
C ALA A 58 -8.67 -9.68 1.95
N PHE A 59 -7.73 -9.56 1.03
CA PHE A 59 -7.50 -10.58 0.00
C PHE A 59 -6.99 -11.90 0.59
N THR A 60 -6.09 -11.83 1.57
CA THR A 60 -5.54 -13.02 2.26
C THR A 60 -6.63 -13.75 3.03
N GLU A 61 -7.41 -13.04 3.84
CA GLU A 61 -8.53 -13.62 4.59
C GLU A 61 -9.56 -14.27 3.66
N PHE A 62 -9.87 -13.61 2.54
CA PHE A 62 -10.76 -14.15 1.52
C PHE A 62 -10.20 -15.44 0.91
N ALA A 63 -8.94 -15.43 0.47
CA ALA A 63 -8.30 -16.59 -0.14
C ALA A 63 -8.20 -17.77 0.84
N ASP A 64 -7.81 -17.52 2.09
CA ASP A 64 -7.68 -18.54 3.13
C ASP A 64 -9.03 -19.17 3.48
N SER A 65 -10.08 -18.34 3.64
CA SER A 65 -11.43 -18.84 3.90
C SER A 65 -11.95 -19.74 2.78
N HIS A 66 -11.75 -19.34 1.53
CA HIS A 66 -12.12 -20.14 0.36
C HIS A 66 -11.30 -21.42 0.25
N TRP A 67 -10.00 -21.37 0.53
CA TRP A 67 -9.12 -22.53 0.57
C TRP A 67 -9.56 -23.55 1.62
N GLU A 68 -9.80 -23.11 2.85
CA GLU A 68 -10.27 -23.99 3.93
C GLU A 68 -11.64 -24.59 3.61
N SER A 69 -12.55 -23.80 3.05
CA SER A 69 -13.88 -24.28 2.64
C SER A 69 -13.76 -25.34 1.55
N ALA A 70 -12.91 -25.13 0.54
CA ALA A 70 -12.68 -26.10 -0.53
C ALA A 70 -12.10 -27.42 -0.01
N LEU A 71 -11.15 -27.36 0.93
CA LEU A 71 -10.57 -28.56 1.55
C LEU A 71 -11.57 -29.32 2.45
N ARG A 72 -12.50 -28.61 3.10
CA ARG A 72 -13.58 -29.26 3.88
C ARG A 72 -14.63 -29.91 2.97
N ASN A 73 -14.80 -29.40 1.75
CA ASN A 73 -15.83 -29.82 0.80
C ASN A 73 -15.24 -30.54 -0.42
N VAL A 74 -14.13 -31.26 -0.26
CA VAL A 74 -13.53 -32.04 -1.36
C VAL A 74 -14.54 -33.07 -1.87
N SER A 75 -14.67 -33.17 -3.19
CA SER A 75 -15.59 -34.10 -3.84
C SER A 75 -15.42 -35.53 -3.30
N PRO A 76 -16.51 -36.21 -2.86
CA PRO A 76 -16.46 -37.59 -2.41
C PRO A 76 -15.88 -38.56 -3.45
N SER A 77 -16.11 -38.30 -4.75
CA SER A 77 -15.57 -39.13 -5.82
C SER A 77 -14.05 -39.00 -5.95
N LEU A 78 -13.48 -37.82 -5.70
CA LEU A 78 -12.05 -37.60 -5.68
C LEU A 78 -11.40 -38.28 -4.48
N LEU A 79 -11.98 -38.14 -3.28
CA LEU A 79 -11.50 -38.83 -2.08
C LEU A 79 -11.52 -40.35 -2.27
N TRP A 80 -12.57 -40.88 -2.90
CA TRP A 80 -12.66 -42.30 -3.23
C TRP A 80 -11.58 -42.75 -4.22
N ALA A 81 -11.35 -41.99 -5.29
CA ALA A 81 -10.30 -42.29 -6.27
C ALA A 81 -8.90 -42.29 -5.64
N ILE A 82 -8.60 -41.32 -4.78
CA ILE A 82 -7.34 -41.25 -4.03
C ILE A 82 -7.20 -42.47 -3.11
N LYS A 83 -8.26 -42.84 -2.38
CA LYS A 83 -8.24 -44.02 -1.51
C LYS A 83 -7.98 -45.31 -2.30
N LEU A 84 -8.62 -45.49 -3.46
CA LEU A 84 -8.36 -46.62 -4.35
C LEU A 84 -6.93 -46.61 -4.88
N ARG A 85 -6.39 -45.44 -5.21
CA ARG A 85 -4.98 -45.31 -5.63
C ARG A 85 -4.01 -45.74 -4.54
N ILE A 86 -4.24 -45.33 -3.29
CA ILE A 86 -3.44 -45.76 -2.13
C ILE A 86 -3.53 -47.29 -1.95
N GLN A 87 -4.72 -47.88 -2.05
CA GLN A 87 -4.89 -49.33 -1.93
C GLN A 87 -4.19 -50.08 -3.08
N ARG A 88 -4.26 -49.55 -4.30
CA ARG A 88 -3.56 -50.12 -5.46
C ARG A 88 -2.06 -50.18 -5.22
N GLU A 89 -1.42 -49.13 -4.70
CA GLU A 89 0.02 -49.14 -4.43
C GLU A 89 0.42 -50.14 -3.35
N LYS A 90 -0.47 -50.47 -2.40
CA LYS A 90 -0.23 -51.54 -1.41
C LYS A 90 -0.26 -52.93 -2.03
N ILE A 91 -1.08 -53.13 -3.06
CA ILE A 91 -1.25 -54.43 -3.75
C ILE A 91 -0.16 -54.62 -4.81
N ALA A 92 0.12 -53.58 -5.58
CA ALA A 92 1.07 -53.58 -6.68
C ALA A 92 1.88 -52.28 -6.62
N ALA A 93 2.97 -52.32 -5.86
CA ALA A 93 3.86 -51.18 -5.68
C ALA A 93 4.47 -50.78 -7.04
N THR A 94 4.18 -49.55 -7.46
CA THR A 94 4.72 -48.99 -8.72
C THR A 94 5.88 -48.04 -8.47
N PHE A 95 6.03 -47.57 -7.22
CA PHE A 95 7.12 -46.71 -6.80
C PHE A 95 8.33 -47.56 -6.41
N VAL A 96 9.53 -47.10 -6.78
CA VAL A 96 10.80 -47.83 -6.57
C VAL A 96 11.65 -47.12 -5.51
N GLY A 97 12.25 -47.88 -4.59
CA GLY A 97 13.15 -47.40 -3.52
C GLY A 97 12.66 -47.77 -2.12
N ASP A 98 13.58 -48.20 -1.25
CA ASP A 98 13.26 -48.76 0.09
C ASP A 98 12.67 -47.73 1.08
N ASP A 99 13.00 -46.45 0.94
CA ASP A 99 12.60 -45.38 1.89
C ASP A 99 11.39 -44.55 1.43
N ARG A 100 10.61 -45.03 0.44
CA ARG A 100 9.51 -44.27 -0.16
C ARG A 100 8.23 -44.41 0.65
N ASP A 101 7.53 -43.30 0.86
CA ASP A 101 6.20 -43.26 1.45
C ASP A 101 5.15 -43.13 0.33
N PRO A 102 4.37 -44.20 0.03
CA PRO A 102 3.35 -44.18 -1.02
C PRO A 102 2.30 -43.08 -0.81
N ILE A 103 2.03 -42.68 0.43
CA ILE A 103 1.08 -41.60 0.73
C ILE A 103 1.66 -40.26 0.27
N ARG A 104 2.92 -40.01 0.59
CA ARG A 104 3.62 -38.79 0.15
C ARG A 104 3.73 -38.69 -1.37
N ASP A 105 4.04 -39.80 -2.03
CA ASP A 105 4.12 -39.85 -3.50
C ASP A 105 2.77 -39.56 -4.16
N ILE A 106 1.70 -40.19 -3.67
CA ILE A 106 0.35 -39.96 -4.16
C ILE A 106 -0.10 -38.52 -3.88
N ALA A 107 0.23 -37.97 -2.70
CA ALA A 107 -0.06 -36.57 -2.38
C ALA A 107 0.62 -35.61 -3.35
N GLY A 108 1.88 -35.90 -3.74
CA GLY A 108 2.58 -35.17 -4.79
C GLY A 108 1.85 -35.21 -6.13
N LEU A 109 1.47 -36.40 -6.60
CA LEU A 109 0.72 -36.57 -7.85
C LEU A 109 -0.63 -35.83 -7.85
N VAL A 110 -1.37 -35.91 -6.75
CA VAL A 110 -2.66 -35.21 -6.59
C VAL A 110 -2.43 -33.70 -6.58
N GLY A 111 -1.44 -33.21 -5.82
CA GLY A 111 -1.09 -31.81 -5.74
C GLY A 111 -0.69 -31.23 -7.10
N GLU A 112 0.16 -31.93 -7.86
CA GLU A 112 0.56 -31.54 -9.20
C GLU A 112 -0.62 -31.48 -10.17
N ALA A 113 -1.49 -32.50 -10.16
CA ALA A 113 -2.65 -32.55 -11.06
C ALA A 113 -3.64 -31.41 -10.76
N LEU A 114 -3.97 -31.19 -9.48
CA LEU A 114 -4.87 -30.12 -9.07
C LEU A 114 -4.28 -28.73 -9.34
N THR A 115 -2.99 -28.53 -9.06
CA THR A 115 -2.31 -27.26 -9.33
C THR A 115 -2.29 -26.96 -10.83
N ARG A 116 -1.98 -27.96 -11.67
CA ARG A 116 -1.99 -27.81 -13.12
C ARG A 116 -3.38 -27.47 -13.64
N ALA A 117 -4.41 -28.14 -13.13
CA ALA A 117 -5.80 -27.84 -13.48
C ALA A 117 -6.18 -26.41 -13.06
N ALA A 118 -5.82 -25.98 -11.85
CA ALA A 118 -6.07 -24.63 -11.35
C ALA A 118 -5.36 -23.56 -12.21
N THR A 119 -4.11 -23.77 -12.60
CA THR A 119 -3.38 -22.84 -13.48
C THR A 119 -3.92 -22.76 -14.90
N ALA A 120 -4.67 -23.77 -15.35
CA ALA A 120 -5.29 -23.79 -16.66
C ALA A 120 -6.66 -23.08 -16.69
N LEU A 121 -7.21 -22.71 -15.52
CA LEU A 121 -8.44 -21.94 -15.45
C LEU A 121 -8.22 -20.52 -16.00
N PRO A 122 -9.21 -19.93 -16.69
CA PRO A 122 -9.10 -18.57 -17.15
C PRO A 122 -9.16 -17.58 -15.97
N GLU A 123 -8.49 -16.44 -16.10
CA GLU A 123 -8.52 -15.37 -15.08
C GLU A 123 -9.95 -14.89 -14.78
N SER A 124 -10.89 -15.06 -15.72
CA SER A 124 -12.30 -14.69 -15.52
C SER A 124 -12.97 -15.40 -14.36
N VAL A 125 -12.48 -16.57 -13.93
CA VAL A 125 -12.98 -17.29 -12.75
C VAL A 125 -12.81 -16.44 -11.49
N LEU A 126 -11.77 -15.60 -11.42
CA LEU A 126 -11.56 -14.69 -10.29
C LEU A 126 -12.61 -13.56 -10.23
N ASN A 127 -13.40 -13.36 -11.29
CA ASN A 127 -14.51 -12.39 -11.31
C ASN A 127 -15.83 -13.01 -10.84
N GLU A 128 -15.90 -14.32 -10.60
CA GLU A 128 -17.14 -14.99 -10.20
C GLU A 128 -17.53 -14.71 -8.74
N ALA A 129 -16.59 -14.25 -7.92
CA ALA A 129 -16.85 -13.89 -6.53
C ALA A 129 -17.22 -12.40 -6.41
N PRO A 130 -18.46 -12.05 -6.00
CA PRO A 130 -18.88 -10.64 -5.87
C PRO A 130 -18.02 -9.83 -4.90
N LEU A 131 -17.45 -10.47 -3.88
CA LEU A 131 -16.54 -9.82 -2.94
C LEU A 131 -15.18 -9.44 -3.57
N LEU A 132 -14.75 -10.12 -4.63
CA LEU A 132 -13.53 -9.75 -5.34
C LEU A 132 -13.69 -8.49 -6.20
N GLU A 133 -14.92 -8.07 -6.52
CA GLU A 133 -15.16 -6.77 -7.16
C GLU A 133 -14.81 -5.61 -6.23
N SER A 134 -15.07 -5.76 -4.92
CA SER A 134 -14.78 -4.70 -3.93
C SER A 134 -13.34 -4.76 -3.40
N ILE A 135 -12.81 -5.96 -3.17
CA ILE A 135 -11.42 -6.14 -2.71
C ILE A 135 -10.45 -5.87 -3.86
N GLY A 136 -10.74 -6.37 -5.06
CA GLY A 136 -9.84 -6.35 -6.20
C GLY A 136 -8.80 -7.48 -6.13
N VAL A 137 -8.59 -8.13 -7.27
CA VAL A 137 -7.64 -9.25 -7.42
C VAL A 137 -6.17 -8.79 -7.33
N ARG A 138 -5.90 -7.54 -7.70
CA ARG A 138 -4.54 -6.99 -7.77
C ARG A 138 -4.38 -5.90 -6.74
N ARG A 139 -3.14 -5.72 -6.27
CA ARG A 139 -2.76 -4.60 -5.42
C ARG A 139 -3.25 -3.29 -6.05
N PRO A 140 -3.93 -2.42 -5.28
CA PRO A 140 -4.46 -1.19 -5.82
C PRO A 140 -3.34 -0.21 -6.19
N ALA A 141 -3.57 0.56 -7.26
CA ALA A 141 -2.66 1.60 -7.69
C ALA A 141 -2.68 2.79 -6.71
N LEU A 142 -1.49 3.25 -6.31
CA LEU A 142 -1.32 4.40 -5.41
C LEU A 142 -1.11 5.69 -6.22
N THR A 143 -2.12 6.11 -6.98
CA THR A 143 -2.05 7.32 -7.81
C THR A 143 -1.85 8.57 -6.95
N GLY A 144 -0.86 9.40 -7.30
CA GLY A 144 -0.56 10.64 -6.57
C GLY A 144 0.31 10.47 -5.32
N VAL A 145 0.68 9.24 -4.96
CA VAL A 145 1.67 9.00 -3.90
C VAL A 145 3.08 9.11 -4.47
N ASP A 146 3.96 9.84 -3.78
CA ASP A 146 5.40 9.81 -4.07
C ASP A 146 5.96 8.42 -3.76
N MET A 147 6.19 7.64 -4.82
CA MET A 147 6.64 6.25 -4.69
C MET A 147 8.09 6.13 -4.21
N ASP A 148 8.96 7.13 -4.47
CA ASP A 148 10.33 7.12 -3.95
C ASP A 148 10.32 7.29 -2.44
N LEU A 149 9.55 8.27 -1.95
CA LEU A 149 9.38 8.49 -0.52
C LEU A 149 8.62 7.35 0.17
N TYR A 150 7.58 6.82 -0.48
CA TYR A 150 6.80 5.66 -0.01
C TYR A 150 7.67 4.41 0.19
N SER A 151 8.66 4.18 -0.68
CA SER A 151 9.54 3.01 -0.58
C SER A 151 10.63 3.14 0.50
N ARG A 152 10.83 4.34 1.07
CA ARG A 152 11.96 4.64 1.97
C ARG A 152 11.50 5.10 3.37
N PRO A 153 11.34 4.17 4.34
CA PRO A 153 10.87 4.49 5.69
C PRO A 153 11.72 5.53 6.42
N LEU A 154 13.05 5.41 6.34
CA LEU A 154 13.98 6.34 6.97
C LEU A 154 13.87 7.76 6.39
N ARG A 155 13.58 7.90 5.09
CA ARG A 155 13.38 9.23 4.49
C ARG A 155 12.08 9.87 4.96
N ARG A 156 11.01 9.09 5.12
CA ARG A 156 9.75 9.60 5.68
C ARG A 156 9.92 10.09 7.11
N GLN A 157 10.63 9.33 7.94
CA GLN A 157 10.89 9.72 9.31
C GLN A 157 11.67 11.04 9.37
N LYS A 158 12.78 11.14 8.63
CA LYS A 158 13.58 12.37 8.57
C LYS A 158 12.78 13.57 8.07
N LEU A 159 11.92 13.38 7.06
CA LEU A 159 11.07 14.46 6.55
C LEU A 159 10.03 14.88 7.60
N ALA A 160 9.43 13.93 8.33
CA ALA A 160 8.48 14.24 9.40
C ALA A 160 9.14 15.05 10.53
N GLU A 161 10.36 14.67 10.94
CA GLU A 161 11.18 15.39 11.92
C GLU A 161 11.49 16.81 11.43
N SER A 162 11.97 16.95 10.17
CA SER A 162 12.27 18.25 9.57
C SER A 162 11.06 19.18 9.50
N ILE A 163 9.87 18.67 9.14
CA ILE A 163 8.65 19.47 9.12
C ILE A 163 8.29 19.94 10.53
N GLY A 164 8.41 19.06 11.53
CA GLY A 164 8.16 19.41 12.93
C GLY A 164 9.07 20.53 13.42
N GLU A 165 10.37 20.42 13.16
CA GLU A 165 11.35 21.46 13.50
C GLU A 165 11.09 22.79 12.79
N GLN A 166 10.71 22.76 11.50
CA GLN A 166 10.42 23.96 10.73
C GLN A 166 9.13 24.66 11.18
N ARG A 167 8.09 23.90 11.56
CA ARG A 167 6.86 24.47 12.13
C ARG A 167 7.09 25.14 13.47
N LEU A 168 7.91 24.55 14.35
CA LEU A 168 8.27 25.16 15.63
C LEU A 168 8.97 26.51 15.43
N LYS A 169 9.93 26.58 14.49
CA LYS A 169 10.65 27.83 14.17
C LYS A 169 9.74 28.93 13.61
N LEU A 170 8.74 28.57 12.80
CA LEU A 170 7.76 29.55 12.29
C LEU A 170 6.87 30.08 13.42
N GLN A 171 6.39 29.20 14.31
CA GLN A 171 5.57 29.60 15.45
C GLN A 171 6.32 30.50 16.46
N GLU A 172 7.62 30.28 16.65
CA GLU A 172 8.46 31.15 17.48
C GLU A 172 8.72 32.51 16.81
N GLY A 173 8.77 32.56 15.48
CA GLY A 173 8.97 33.78 14.69
C GLY A 173 7.73 34.68 14.62
N ASP A 174 6.53 34.11 14.67
CA ASP A 174 5.27 34.87 14.68
C ASP A 174 4.90 35.44 16.07
N GLN A 175 5.61 35.03 17.13
CA GLN A 175 5.39 35.47 18.52
C GLN A 175 6.31 36.63 18.96
N GLN A 176 7.26 37.06 18.12
CA GLN A 176 8.20 38.16 18.39
C GLN A 176 7.88 39.40 17.55
#